data_AF-A0A2L2YRM1-F1
#
_entry.id   AF-A0A2L2YRM1-F1
#
_cell.length_a   1.000
_cell.length_b   1.000
_cell.length_c   1.000
_cell.angle_alpha   90.00
_cell.angle_beta   90.00
_cell.angle_gamma   90.00
#
_symmetry.space_group_name_H-M   'P 1'
#
loop_
_entity.id
_entity.type
_entity.pdbx_description
1 polymer ?
#
loop_
_entity_poly.entity_id
_entity_poly.type
_entity_poly.pdbx_seq_one_letter_code
_entity_poly.pdbx_strand_id
1 'polypeptide(L)'
;KNPALIIDTSGCKIPKLDPYDPTVAHLISLKGEYICSDIPLFMTPQPNGIIHLNVSILKQYYNSTPDDIQCWYQAILRKHEEPGNVRENDYRTTKVAELEFDKPLKHEYIAARCYFSNNYTHEQYLPLVKLKTEVEEERSKIKPPSPLNVILLGIDSVSKLNFIRHFLKTKAFLKDKMKPFEMKGYTKVG
;
A
#
# COMPACT_ATOMS: atom_id res chain seq x y z
N LYS A 1 -25.10 23.91 20.91
CA LYS A 1 -23.87 23.07 20.83
C LYS A 1 -22.67 24.00 20.79
N ASN A 2 -21.65 23.74 21.59
CA ASN A 2 -20.47 24.59 21.67
C ASN A 2 -19.61 24.45 20.39
N PRO A 3 -19.38 25.53 19.61
CA PRO A 3 -18.57 25.46 18.38
C PRO A 3 -17.09 25.14 18.63
N ALA A 4 -16.61 25.29 19.86
CA ALA A 4 -15.24 24.95 20.27
C ALA A 4 -15.02 23.44 20.45
N LEU A 5 -16.06 22.61 20.32
CA LEU A 5 -15.99 21.16 20.52
C LEU A 5 -16.31 20.41 19.22
N ILE A 6 -15.55 19.36 18.93
CA ILE A 6 -15.82 18.41 17.84
C ILE A 6 -16.88 17.40 18.27
N ILE A 7 -16.85 16.99 19.54
CA ILE A 7 -17.85 16.15 20.20
C ILE A 7 -18.32 16.90 21.45
N ASP A 8 -19.63 17.05 21.58
CA ASP A 8 -20.29 17.75 22.68
C ASP A 8 -21.46 16.88 23.17
N THR A 9 -21.14 15.89 24.00
CA THR A 9 -22.11 15.01 24.66
C THR A 9 -21.89 15.05 26.18
N SER A 10 -22.84 14.51 26.95
CA SER A 10 -22.71 14.43 28.41
C SER A 10 -21.55 13.53 28.85
N GLY A 11 -21.28 12.45 28.12
CA GLY A 11 -20.22 11.48 28.44
C GLY A 11 -18.86 11.78 27.80
N CYS A 12 -18.79 12.64 26.77
CA CYS A 12 -17.54 12.95 26.08
C CYS A 12 -17.56 14.37 25.51
N LYS A 13 -16.50 15.13 25.78
CA LYS A 13 -16.26 16.44 25.18
C LYS A 13 -14.86 16.46 24.57
N ILE A 14 -14.79 16.60 23.24
CA ILE A 14 -13.52 16.65 22.52
C ILE A 14 -13.32 18.06 21.96
N PRO A 15 -12.23 18.76 22.31
CA PRO A 15 -11.97 20.10 21.79
C PRO A 15 -11.68 20.10 20.30
N LYS A 16 -12.06 21.20 19.64
CA LYS A 16 -11.73 21.48 18.25
C LYS A 16 -10.42 22.24 18.18
N LEU A 17 -9.33 21.49 18.11
CA LEU A 17 -7.98 22.03 17.98
C LEU A 17 -7.71 22.56 16.57
N ASP A 18 -6.96 23.66 16.46
CA ASP A 18 -6.44 24.16 15.20
C ASP A 18 -5.23 23.31 14.76
N PRO A 19 -5.26 22.67 13.58
CA PRO A 19 -4.12 21.93 13.06
C PRO A 19 -2.86 22.78 12.84
N TYR A 20 -2.98 24.11 12.72
CA TYR A 20 -1.89 25.05 12.43
C TYR A 20 -1.65 26.05 13.54
N ASP A 21 -2.07 25.74 14.77
CA ASP A 21 -1.86 26.61 15.93
C ASP A 21 -0.36 26.98 16.06
N PRO A 22 -0.01 28.27 16.25
CA PRO A 22 1.38 28.71 16.37
C PRO A 22 2.17 27.95 17.45
N THR A 23 1.49 27.50 18.52
CA THR A 23 2.13 26.74 19.62
C THR A 23 2.67 25.39 19.17
N VAL A 24 2.12 24.78 18.12
CA VAL A 24 2.58 23.49 17.59
C VAL A 24 3.35 23.63 16.27
N ALA A 25 3.54 24.85 15.77
CA ALA A 25 4.22 25.08 14.49
C ALA A 25 5.62 24.45 14.44
N HIS A 26 6.35 24.50 15.56
CA HIS A 26 7.68 23.90 15.69
C HIS A 26 7.70 22.35 15.62
N LEU A 27 6.55 21.70 15.81
CA LEU A 27 6.39 20.24 15.70
C LEU A 27 6.00 19.81 14.28
N ILE A 28 5.67 20.77 13.40
CA ILE A 28 5.21 20.49 12.04
C ILE A 28 6.41 20.49 11.10
N SER A 29 6.74 19.32 10.55
CA SER A 29 7.73 19.18 9.48
C SER A 29 7.04 18.77 8.19
N LEU A 30 6.88 19.74 7.28
CA LEU A 30 6.38 19.45 5.93
C LEU A 30 7.52 18.86 5.10
N LYS A 31 7.35 17.61 4.68
CA LYS A 31 8.24 17.00 3.69
C LYS A 31 7.85 17.49 2.30
N GLY A 32 8.85 17.81 1.48
CA GLY A 32 8.66 18.13 0.07
C GLY A 32 8.15 16.93 -0.73
N GLU A 33 7.83 17.14 -2.00
CA GLU A 33 7.42 16.05 -2.89
C GLU A 33 8.56 15.02 -3.02
N TYR A 34 8.19 13.74 -3.02
CA TYR A 34 9.14 12.67 -3.28
C TYR A 34 9.60 12.76 -4.73
N ILE A 35 10.92 12.89 -4.92
CA ILE A 35 11.54 12.81 -6.24
C ILE A 35 11.61 11.34 -6.63
N CYS A 36 10.64 10.89 -7.42
CA CYS A 36 10.67 9.56 -8.03
C CYS A 36 11.58 9.57 -9.26
N SER A 37 12.12 8.40 -9.62
CA SER A 37 12.84 8.25 -10.88
C SER A 37 11.90 8.46 -12.06
N ASP A 38 12.37 9.15 -13.11
CA ASP A 38 11.65 9.30 -14.37
C ASP A 38 11.65 8.01 -15.21
N ILE A 39 12.39 6.99 -14.77
CA ILE A 39 12.46 5.68 -15.41
C ILE A 39 11.25 4.84 -14.95
N PRO A 40 10.30 4.52 -15.84
CA PRO A 40 9.14 3.69 -15.50
C PRO A 40 9.55 2.24 -15.25
N LEU A 41 8.84 1.58 -14.33
CA LEU A 41 9.08 0.18 -13.99
C LEU A 41 8.66 -0.76 -15.14
N PHE A 42 9.54 -1.69 -15.52
CA PHE A 42 9.25 -2.70 -16.54
C PHE A 42 8.50 -3.94 -16.00
N MET A 43 8.48 -4.15 -14.68
CA MET A 43 7.69 -5.20 -14.03
C MET A 43 6.49 -4.59 -13.32
N THR A 44 5.29 -5.07 -13.67
CA THR A 44 4.04 -4.59 -13.07
C THR A 44 3.22 -5.74 -12.52
N PRO A 45 2.72 -5.63 -11.28
CA PRO A 45 1.83 -6.63 -10.73
C PRO A 45 0.47 -6.55 -11.44
N GLN A 46 -0.04 -7.70 -11.83
CA GLN A 46 -1.36 -7.89 -12.44
C GLN A 46 -2.25 -8.72 -11.50
N PRO A 47 -3.58 -8.72 -11.72
CA PRO A 47 -4.49 -9.60 -11.00
C PRO A 47 -4.05 -11.07 -11.06
N ASN A 48 -4.48 -11.85 -10.07
CA ASN A 48 -4.17 -13.28 -9.94
C ASN A 48 -2.68 -13.58 -9.67
N GLY A 49 -1.96 -12.62 -9.09
CA GLY A 49 -0.56 -12.76 -8.70
C GLY A 49 0.40 -12.94 -9.87
N ILE A 50 0.11 -12.31 -11.00
CA ILE A 50 0.95 -12.32 -12.20
C ILE A 50 1.88 -11.10 -12.16
N ILE A 51 3.10 -11.25 -12.67
CA ILE A 51 4.00 -10.12 -12.93
C ILE A 51 4.16 -10.01 -14.43
N HIS A 52 3.66 -8.91 -14.99
CA HIS A 52 3.75 -8.63 -16.40
C HIS A 52 5.07 -7.95 -16.74
N LEU A 53 5.74 -8.46 -17.77
CA LEU A 53 6.94 -7.85 -18.35
C LEU A 53 6.54 -6.87 -19.46
N ASN A 54 6.74 -5.58 -19.19
CA ASN A 54 6.55 -4.55 -20.20
C ASN A 54 7.80 -4.43 -21.08
N VAL A 55 7.82 -5.19 -22.18
CA VAL A 55 8.93 -5.24 -23.14
C VAL A 55 9.21 -3.88 -23.77
N SER A 56 8.18 -3.06 -24.01
CA SER A 56 8.34 -1.71 -24.57
C SER A 56 9.12 -0.81 -23.62
N ILE A 57 8.81 -0.86 -22.32
CA ILE A 57 9.55 -0.11 -21.30
C ILE A 57 10.97 -0.62 -21.16
N LEU A 58 11.17 -1.94 -21.15
CA LEU A 58 12.50 -2.55 -21.07
C LEU A 58 13.40 -2.08 -22.23
N LYS A 59 12.87 -2.07 -23.46
CA LYS A 59 13.60 -1.59 -24.63
C LYS A 59 13.88 -0.09 -24.60
N GLN A 60 12.85 0.72 -24.32
CA GLN A 60 12.92 2.17 -24.43
C GLN A 60 13.75 2.82 -23.31
N TYR A 61 13.66 2.30 -22.09
CA TYR A 61 14.24 2.94 -20.90
C TYR A 61 15.42 2.18 -20.30
N TYR A 62 15.57 0.90 -20.60
CA TYR A 62 16.66 0.07 -20.07
C TYR A 62 17.59 -0.47 -21.17
N ASN A 63 17.38 -0.10 -22.44
CA ASN A 63 18.16 -0.55 -23.60
C ASN A 63 18.39 -2.07 -23.61
N SER A 64 17.36 -2.84 -23.23
CA SER A 64 17.48 -4.30 -23.05
C SER A 64 16.27 -5.02 -23.63
N THR A 65 16.46 -6.28 -23.98
CA THR A 65 15.40 -7.20 -24.41
C THR A 65 15.17 -8.30 -23.36
N PRO A 66 14.10 -9.10 -23.48
CA PRO A 66 13.86 -10.20 -22.54
C PRO A 66 15.02 -11.19 -22.45
N ASP A 67 15.78 -11.38 -23.54
CA ASP A 67 16.92 -12.29 -23.57
C ASP A 67 18.17 -11.72 -22.86
N ASP A 68 18.20 -10.40 -22.63
CA ASP A 68 19.30 -9.70 -21.96
C ASP A 68 19.11 -9.61 -20.43
N ILE A 69 18.00 -10.15 -19.91
CA ILE A 69 17.67 -10.11 -18.50
C ILE A 69 17.43 -11.51 -17.93
N GLN A 70 18.00 -11.77 -16.77
CA GLN A 70 17.72 -12.98 -16.00
C GLN A 70 17.14 -12.59 -14.64
N CYS A 71 15.88 -12.97 -14.42
CA CYS A 71 15.14 -12.55 -13.24
C CYS A 71 14.87 -13.71 -12.28
N TRP A 72 15.03 -13.41 -11.00
CA TRP A 72 14.84 -14.32 -9.89
C TRP A 72 13.98 -13.66 -8.83
N TYR A 73 13.33 -14.44 -7.99
CA TYR A 73 12.59 -13.91 -6.86
C TYR A 73 12.75 -14.75 -5.59
N GLN A 74 12.50 -14.08 -4.47
CA GLN A 74 12.28 -14.70 -3.17
C GLN A 74 10.96 -14.19 -2.61
N ALA A 75 10.14 -15.09 -2.09
CA ALA A 75 8.93 -14.69 -1.39
C ALA A 75 9.25 -14.25 0.03
N ILE A 76 8.57 -13.20 0.49
CA ILE A 76 8.66 -12.66 1.84
C ILE A 76 7.47 -13.20 2.62
N LEU A 77 7.76 -14.03 3.62
CA LEU A 77 6.77 -14.63 4.50
C LEU A 77 6.89 -13.99 5.87
N ARG A 78 5.78 -13.47 6.39
CA ARG A 78 5.76 -12.90 7.74
C ARG A 78 5.76 -14.04 8.76
N LYS A 79 6.58 -13.95 9.80
CA LYS A 79 6.65 -14.97 10.86
C LYS A 79 5.69 -14.71 12.03
N HIS A 80 5.20 -13.47 12.17
CA HIS A 80 4.39 -13.04 13.32
C HIS A 80 3.04 -13.77 13.51
N GLU A 81 2.68 -14.70 12.63
CA GLU A 81 1.56 -15.62 12.86
C GLU A 81 1.92 -16.72 13.88
N GLU A 82 3.20 -16.90 14.20
CA GLU A 82 3.68 -17.86 15.19
C GLU A 82 3.85 -17.20 16.58
N PRO A 83 3.53 -17.91 17.69
CA PRO A 83 3.68 -17.38 19.05
C PRO A 83 5.11 -16.94 19.38
N GLY A 84 5.27 -15.74 19.94
CA GLY A 84 6.57 -15.22 20.41
C GLY A 84 7.29 -14.28 19.43
N ASN A 85 6.78 -14.09 18.23
CA ASN A 85 7.37 -13.20 17.22
C ASN A 85 6.89 -11.74 17.38
N VAL A 86 7.79 -10.78 17.15
CA VAL A 86 7.54 -9.34 17.10
C VAL A 86 7.03 -8.97 15.72
N ARG A 87 5.78 -8.47 15.67
CA ARG A 87 5.01 -8.19 14.44
C ARG A 87 5.76 -7.36 13.39
N GLU A 88 6.56 -6.40 13.84
CA GLU A 88 7.21 -5.41 12.98
C GLU A 88 8.51 -5.91 12.33
N ASN A 89 9.22 -6.85 12.96
CA ASN A 89 10.58 -7.20 12.56
C ASN A 89 10.74 -8.64 12.04
N ASP A 90 9.75 -9.51 12.27
CA ASP A 90 9.92 -10.93 11.98
C ASP A 90 9.35 -11.36 10.62
N TYR A 91 10.27 -11.55 9.68
CA TYR A 91 10.02 -12.16 8.38
C TYR A 91 11.05 -13.26 8.06
N ARG A 92 10.72 -14.12 7.10
CA ARG A 92 11.65 -15.04 6.45
C ARG A 92 11.48 -14.96 4.94
N THR A 93 12.55 -15.27 4.23
CA THR A 93 12.50 -15.42 2.78
C THR A 93 12.47 -16.89 2.38
N THR A 94 11.87 -17.18 1.24
CA THR A 94 11.97 -18.50 0.63
C THR A 94 13.32 -18.68 -0.06
N LYS A 95 13.60 -19.92 -0.49
CA LYS A 95 14.67 -20.17 -1.46
C LYS A 95 14.43 -19.33 -2.72
N VAL A 96 15.53 -18.90 -3.35
CA VAL A 96 15.51 -18.20 -4.63
C VAL A 96 14.91 -19.13 -5.68
N ALA A 97 14.02 -18.59 -6.50
CA ALA A 97 13.40 -19.27 -7.63
C ALA A 97 13.44 -18.37 -8.87
N GLU A 98 13.48 -18.96 -10.06
CA GLU A 98 13.45 -18.22 -11.31
C GLU A 98 12.09 -17.50 -11.47
N LEU A 99 12.12 -16.26 -11.93
CA LEU A 99 10.92 -15.48 -12.18
C LEU A 99 10.46 -15.69 -13.62
N GLU A 100 9.44 -16.53 -13.79
CA GLU A 100 8.73 -16.66 -15.05
C GLU A 100 7.67 -15.56 -15.17
N PHE A 101 7.87 -14.63 -16.10
CA PHE A 101 6.93 -13.55 -16.37
C PHE A 101 5.59 -14.08 -16.92
N ASP A 102 4.54 -13.29 -16.70
CA ASP A 102 3.17 -13.55 -17.19
C ASP A 102 2.56 -14.86 -16.70
N LYS A 103 3.13 -15.45 -15.63
CA LYS A 103 2.60 -16.64 -14.96
C LYS A 103 2.18 -16.35 -13.52
N PRO A 104 1.10 -16.98 -13.02
CA PRO A 104 0.66 -16.81 -11.65
C PRO A 104 1.70 -17.32 -10.64
N LEU A 105 2.09 -16.46 -9.70
CA LEU A 105 2.97 -16.83 -8.60
C LEU A 105 2.18 -17.32 -7.39
N LYS A 106 2.79 -18.22 -6.62
CA LYS A 106 2.17 -18.78 -5.40
C LYS A 106 2.13 -17.79 -4.23
N HIS A 107 3.05 -16.84 -4.18
CA HIS A 107 3.28 -15.98 -3.02
C HIS A 107 2.67 -14.58 -3.18
N GLU A 108 2.27 -13.95 -2.08
CA GLU A 108 1.63 -12.61 -2.08
C GLU A 108 2.62 -11.45 -1.99
N TYR A 109 3.83 -11.69 -1.51
CA TYR A 109 4.88 -10.67 -1.40
C TYR A 109 6.18 -11.27 -1.88
N ILE A 110 6.83 -10.61 -2.83
CA ILE A 110 8.11 -11.06 -3.35
C ILE A 110 9.12 -9.90 -3.45
N ALA A 111 10.39 -10.25 -3.35
CA ALA A 111 11.50 -9.44 -3.83
C ALA A 111 12.00 -10.06 -5.14
N ALA A 112 11.85 -9.34 -6.25
CA ALA A 112 12.35 -9.72 -7.55
C ALA A 112 13.69 -9.02 -7.82
N ARG A 113 14.65 -9.76 -8.37
CA ARG A 113 15.95 -9.27 -8.81
C ARG A 113 16.21 -9.69 -10.25
N CYS A 114 16.44 -8.72 -11.11
CA CYS A 114 16.79 -8.94 -12.51
C CYS A 114 18.24 -8.52 -12.76
N TYR A 115 19.03 -9.44 -13.30
CA TYR A 115 20.40 -9.21 -13.70
C TYR A 115 20.45 -8.97 -15.20
N PHE A 116 21.02 -7.85 -15.59
CA PHE A 116 21.15 -7.45 -16.99
C PHE A 116 22.54 -7.82 -17.51
N SER A 117 22.66 -8.09 -18.82
CA SER A 117 23.95 -8.41 -19.45
C SER A 117 25.02 -7.31 -19.31
N ASN A 118 24.60 -6.07 -19.04
CA ASN A 118 25.48 -4.93 -18.79
C ASN A 118 25.90 -4.78 -17.31
N ASN A 119 25.73 -5.81 -16.49
CA ASN A 119 25.96 -5.83 -15.04
C ASN A 119 25.07 -4.91 -14.21
N TYR A 120 24.02 -4.31 -14.79
CA TYR A 120 22.99 -3.62 -14.01
C TYR A 120 22.13 -4.64 -13.26
N THR A 121 21.82 -4.35 -12.01
CA THR A 121 20.87 -5.15 -11.20
C THR A 121 19.68 -4.28 -10.84
N HIS A 122 18.49 -4.75 -11.21
CA HIS A 122 17.24 -4.13 -10.82
C HIS A 122 16.57 -4.95 -9.72
N GLU A 123 16.25 -4.31 -8.59
CA GLU A 123 15.51 -4.93 -7.49
C GLU A 123 14.15 -4.25 -7.33
N GLN A 124 13.09 -5.05 -7.21
CA GLN A 124 11.74 -4.55 -7.01
C GLN A 124 10.98 -5.43 -6.01
N TYR A 125 10.30 -4.78 -5.07
CA TYR A 125 9.41 -5.43 -4.11
C TYR A 125 7.97 -5.32 -4.60
N LEU A 126 7.30 -6.47 -4.73
CA LEU A 126 6.00 -6.57 -5.38
C LEU A 126 4.98 -7.21 -4.43
N PRO A 127 3.97 -6.45 -3.97
CA PRO A 127 2.76 -7.03 -3.42
C PRO A 127 1.89 -7.54 -4.56
N LEU A 128 1.56 -8.83 -4.52
CA LEU A 128 0.79 -9.54 -5.53
C LEU A 128 -0.63 -9.76 -5.02
N VAL A 129 -1.60 -9.27 -5.77
CA VAL A 129 -3.02 -9.46 -5.45
C VAL A 129 -3.47 -10.81 -6.00
N LYS A 130 -3.70 -11.75 -5.09
CA LYS A 130 -4.13 -13.10 -5.42
C LYS A 130 -5.61 -13.29 -5.12
N LEU A 131 -6.29 -14.01 -6.00
CA LEU A 131 -7.58 -14.57 -5.67
C LEU A 131 -7.35 -15.76 -4.75
N LYS A 132 -7.94 -15.73 -3.56
CA LYS A 132 -7.89 -16.84 -2.60
C LYS A 132 -9.05 -17.77 -2.92
N THR A 133 -8.75 -19.02 -3.31
CA THR A 133 -9.77 -19.99 -3.72
C THR A 133 -10.88 -20.14 -2.68
N GLU A 134 -10.52 -20.21 -1.39
CA GLU A 134 -11.47 -20.28 -0.28
C GLU A 134 -12.45 -19.11 -0.26
N VAL A 135 -11.98 -17.89 -0.55
CA VAL A 135 -12.82 -16.68 -0.59
C VAL A 135 -13.74 -16.70 -1.82
N GLU A 136 -13.22 -17.17 -2.96
CA GLU A 136 -13.99 -17.29 -4.20
C GLU A 136 -15.09 -18.36 -4.09
N GLU A 137 -14.80 -19.47 -3.42
CA GLU A 137 -15.77 -20.52 -3.11
C GLU A 137 -16.88 -20.00 -2.20
N GLU A 138 -16.53 -19.31 -1.12
CA GLU A 138 -17.53 -18.68 -0.22
C GLU A 138 -18.37 -17.63 -0.95
N ARG A 139 -17.74 -16.77 -1.78
CA ARG A 139 -18.48 -15.80 -2.59
C ARG A 139 -19.49 -16.48 -3.51
N SER A 140 -19.12 -17.61 -4.10
CA SER A 140 -19.96 -18.35 -5.04
C SER A 140 -21.20 -19.00 -4.37
N LYS A 141 -21.17 -19.17 -3.03
CA LYS A 141 -22.31 -19.65 -2.25
C LYS A 141 -23.38 -18.58 -2.00
N ILE A 142 -23.02 -17.29 -2.09
CA ILE A 142 -23.95 -16.17 -1.84
C ILE A 142 -24.92 -16.03 -3.02
N LYS A 143 -26.23 -16.19 -2.75
CA LYS A 143 -27.30 -16.03 -3.75
C LYS A 143 -28.36 -15.01 -3.28
N PRO A 144 -28.71 -14.00 -4.10
CA PRO A 144 -28.13 -13.70 -5.41
C PRO A 144 -26.67 -13.22 -5.30
N PRO A 145 -25.88 -13.31 -6.39
CA PRO A 145 -24.50 -12.81 -6.38
C PRO A 145 -24.49 -11.34 -5.95
N SER A 146 -23.88 -11.06 -4.80
CA SER A 146 -23.68 -9.68 -4.33
C SER A 146 -22.34 -9.17 -4.87
N PRO A 147 -22.31 -8.01 -5.56
CA PRO A 147 -21.03 -7.43 -5.95
C PRO A 147 -20.27 -7.00 -4.71
N LEU A 148 -19.04 -7.49 -4.54
CA LEU A 148 -18.12 -6.98 -3.54
C LEU A 148 -17.81 -5.51 -3.87
N ASN A 149 -18.29 -4.59 -3.04
CA ASN A 149 -18.25 -3.14 -3.30
C ASN A 149 -17.59 -2.34 -2.17
N VAL A 150 -17.01 -3.01 -1.17
CA VAL A 150 -16.37 -2.36 -0.02
C VAL A 150 -14.85 -2.47 -0.14
N ILE A 151 -14.18 -1.32 -0.15
CA ILE A 151 -12.74 -1.22 0.02
C ILE A 151 -12.46 -0.66 1.42
N LEU A 152 -11.79 -1.45 2.25
CA LEU A 152 -11.29 -0.99 3.53
C LEU A 152 -9.84 -0.52 3.36
N LEU A 153 -9.62 0.78 3.51
CA LEU A 153 -8.30 1.40 3.46
C LEU A 153 -7.87 1.80 4.88
N GLY A 154 -6.80 1.18 5.36
CA GLY A 154 -6.15 1.56 6.63
C GLY A 154 -4.91 2.42 6.37
N ILE A 155 -4.79 3.52 7.10
CA ILE A 155 -3.56 4.32 7.17
C ILE A 155 -3.08 4.24 8.61
N ASP A 156 -1.91 3.63 8.80
CA ASP A 156 -1.36 3.43 10.14
C ASP A 156 -0.85 4.75 10.74
N SER A 157 -0.98 4.89 12.06
CA SER A 157 -0.26 5.87 12.87
C SER A 157 -0.44 7.34 12.44
N VAL A 158 -1.61 7.70 11.92
CA VAL A 158 -1.95 9.09 11.54
C VAL A 158 -3.07 9.64 12.42
N SER A 159 -2.77 10.70 13.17
CA SER A 159 -3.80 11.49 13.85
C SER A 159 -4.61 12.33 12.84
N LYS A 160 -5.86 12.68 13.20
CA LYS A 160 -6.71 13.54 12.37
C LYS A 160 -6.04 14.88 12.01
N LEU A 161 -5.37 15.51 12.98
CA LEU A 161 -4.69 16.79 12.73
C LEU A 161 -3.49 16.59 11.79
N ASN A 162 -2.77 15.47 11.93
CA ASN A 162 -1.66 15.15 11.05
C ASN A 162 -2.12 14.89 9.60
N PHE A 163 -3.25 14.18 9.44
CA PHE A 163 -3.91 14.01 8.13
C PHE A 163 -4.26 15.35 7.50
N ILE A 164 -4.86 16.27 8.27
CA ILE A 164 -5.24 17.59 7.75
C ILE A 164 -4.02 18.38 7.25
N ARG A 165 -2.89 18.29 7.94
CA ARG A 165 -1.66 19.01 7.57
C ARG A 165 -0.98 18.44 6.33
N HIS A 166 -0.84 17.12 6.24
CA HIS A 166 0.04 16.48 5.26
C HIS A 166 -0.68 15.92 4.05
N PHE A 167 -1.97 15.58 4.16
CA PHE A 167 -2.74 14.94 3.09
C PHE A 167 -3.65 15.96 2.39
N LEU A 168 -3.10 17.09 1.97
CA LEU A 168 -3.88 18.23 1.44
C LEU A 168 -4.70 17.85 0.19
N LYS A 169 -4.05 17.21 -0.80
CA LYS A 169 -4.70 16.76 -2.04
C LYS A 169 -5.79 15.71 -1.74
N THR A 170 -5.48 14.72 -0.87
CA THR A 170 -6.44 13.68 -0.45
C THR A 170 -7.62 14.26 0.32
N LYS A 171 -7.39 15.18 1.26
CA LYS A 171 -8.42 15.86 2.03
C LYS A 171 -9.38 16.62 1.11
N ALA A 172 -8.84 17.37 0.14
CA ALA A 172 -9.64 18.08 -0.85
C ALA A 172 -10.49 17.10 -1.68
N PHE A 173 -9.88 16.03 -2.19
CA PHE A 173 -10.60 14.99 -2.93
C PHE A 173 -11.73 14.35 -2.10
N LEU A 174 -11.45 13.94 -0.87
CA LEU A 174 -12.45 13.36 0.01
C LEU A 174 -13.61 14.34 0.24
N LYS A 175 -13.30 15.57 0.63
CA LYS A 175 -14.31 16.59 0.93
C LYS A 175 -15.19 16.92 -0.29
N ASP A 176 -14.55 17.17 -1.44
CA ASP A 176 -15.21 17.80 -2.57
C ASP A 176 -15.77 16.79 -3.57
N LYS A 177 -15.18 15.60 -3.67
CA LYS A 177 -15.58 14.55 -4.63
C LYS A 177 -16.33 13.41 -3.96
N MET A 178 -15.79 12.86 -2.87
CA MET A 178 -16.36 11.65 -2.24
C MET A 178 -17.48 11.98 -1.24
N LYS A 179 -17.43 13.17 -0.61
CA LYS A 179 -18.38 13.61 0.43
C LYS A 179 -18.60 12.53 1.52
N PRO A 180 -17.52 12.01 2.14
CA PRO A 180 -17.62 10.89 3.05
C PRO A 180 -18.35 11.25 4.33
N PHE A 181 -18.92 10.24 4.98
CA PHE A 181 -19.35 10.36 6.36
C PHE A 181 -18.15 10.34 7.30
N GLU A 182 -17.92 11.43 8.04
CA GLU A 182 -16.81 11.54 8.97
C GLU A 182 -17.21 11.04 10.38
N MET A 183 -16.57 9.96 10.84
CA MET A 183 -16.74 9.42 12.19
C MET A 183 -15.90 10.21 13.20
N LYS A 184 -16.45 11.34 13.69
CA LYS A 184 -15.79 12.21 14.67
C LYS A 184 -15.59 11.52 16.02
N GLY A 185 -14.39 11.65 16.60
CA GLY A 185 -14.06 11.08 17.92
C GLY A 185 -13.71 9.59 17.91
N TYR A 186 -13.66 8.96 16.73
CA TYR A 186 -13.33 7.53 16.58
C TYR A 186 -11.87 7.27 16.19
N THR A 187 -11.04 8.32 16.04
CA THR A 187 -9.59 8.14 15.85
C THR A 187 -8.95 7.77 17.17
N LYS A 188 -8.53 6.51 17.31
CA LYS A 188 -7.64 6.09 18.40
C LYS A 188 -6.20 6.30 17.93
N VAL A 189 -5.45 7.13 18.65
CA VAL A 189 -3.98 7.20 18.53
C VAL A 189 -3.46 6.66 19.85
N GLY A 190 -2.70 5.57 19.80
CA GLY A 190 -2.08 4.92 20.95
C GLY A 190 -0.62 5.33 21.10
#